data_AF-A0A399ET97-F1
#
_entry.id   AF-A0A399ET97-F1
#
_cell.length_a   1.000
_cell.length_b   1.000
_cell.length_c   1.000
_cell.angle_alpha   90.00
_cell.angle_beta   90.00
_cell.angle_gamma   90.00
#
_symmetry.space_group_name_H-M   'P 1'
#
loop_
_entity.id
_entity.type
_entity.pdbx_description
1 polymer ?
#
loop_
_entity_poly.entity_id
_entity_poly.type
_entity_poly.pdbx_seq_one_letter_code
_entity_poly.pdbx_strand_id
1 'polypeptide(L)'
;MRVEVSLLDVVVFFVIALSLAYGVRRGAPFTLAVVPALVVYVVLAQFLPIHENPWLGSVLAVILGVGSGALSQLVPLPRFSNMTEGVIGGAGGLIWGLFLAVCIWVSFPAQYKASTGSLQYPSDRIPDLVARSIEDSGFAQSLFNWVIKNPLTRQVFPPNLQ
;
A
#
# COMPACT_ATOMS: atom_id res chain seq x y z
N MET A 1 4.63 11.46 24.22
CA MET A 1 4.86 10.26 23.40
C MET A 1 5.91 10.63 22.36
N ARG A 2 7.12 10.05 22.43
CA ARG A 2 8.08 10.19 21.32
C ARG A 2 7.61 9.21 20.25
N VAL A 3 7.21 9.72 19.09
CA VAL A 3 6.99 8.88 17.92
C VAL A 3 8.39 8.55 17.43
N GLU A 4 8.91 7.38 17.84
CA GLU A 4 10.14 6.86 17.26
C GLU A 4 9.81 6.44 15.83
N VAL A 5 10.39 7.15 14.86
CA VAL A 5 10.15 6.86 13.46
C VAL A 5 10.93 5.60 13.13
N SER A 6 10.21 4.49 12.96
CA SER A 6 10.81 3.22 12.57
C SER A 6 11.39 3.30 11.15
N LEU A 7 12.38 2.46 10.85
CA LEU A 7 12.88 2.25 9.48
C LEU A 7 11.74 1.91 8.51
N LEU A 8 10.73 1.15 8.98
CA LEU A 8 9.54 0.84 8.18
C LEU A 8 8.77 2.11 7.82
N ASP A 9 8.56 3.01 8.77
CA ASP A 9 7.85 4.27 8.55
C ASP A 9 8.63 5.18 7.59
N VAL A 10 9.96 5.21 7.68
CA VAL A 10 10.81 5.94 6.72
C VAL A 10 10.61 5.44 5.29
N VAL A 11 10.62 4.11 5.09
CA VAL A 11 10.39 3.51 3.76
C VAL A 11 9.00 3.86 3.24
N VAL A 12 7.99 3.77 4.09
CA VAL A 12 6.61 4.07 3.73
C VAL A 12 6.44 5.55 3.37
N PHE A 13 6.97 6.47 4.18
CA PHE A 13 6.93 7.90 3.86
C PHE A 13 7.70 8.24 2.58
N PHE A 14 8.81 7.55 2.33
CA PHE A 14 9.55 7.67 1.08
C PHE A 14 8.70 7.23 -0.12
N VAL A 15 7.98 6.11 -0.02
CA VAL A 15 7.08 5.63 -1.09
C VAL A 15 5.94 6.62 -1.33
N ILE A 16 5.32 7.16 -0.27
CA ILE A 16 4.28 8.18 -0.39
C ILE A 16 4.83 9.43 -1.09
N ALA A 17 5.98 9.92 -0.65
CA ALA A 17 6.63 11.09 -1.24
C ALA A 17 7.00 10.86 -2.71
N LEU A 18 7.51 9.68 -3.06
CA LEU A 18 7.85 9.32 -4.43
C LEU A 18 6.61 9.26 -5.32
N SER A 19 5.53 8.64 -4.84
CA SER A 19 4.26 8.55 -5.54
C SER A 19 3.64 9.93 -5.74
N LEU A 20 3.71 10.81 -4.73
CA LEU A 20 3.28 12.19 -4.83
C LEU A 20 4.09 12.96 -5.89
N ALA A 21 5.41 12.90 -5.82
CA ALA A 21 6.31 13.57 -6.77
C ALA A 21 6.08 13.08 -8.20
N TYR A 22 5.85 11.77 -8.38
CA TYR A 22 5.51 11.18 -9.67
C TYR A 22 4.15 11.67 -10.18
N GLY A 23 3.14 11.68 -9.31
CA GLY A 23 1.79 12.17 -9.62
C GLY A 23 1.79 13.63 -10.04
N VAL A 24 2.46 14.51 -9.30
CA VAL A 24 2.58 15.95 -9.65
C VAL A 24 3.25 16.14 -11.01
N ARG A 25 4.25 15.31 -11.35
CA ARG A 25 4.95 15.39 -12.66
C ARG A 25 4.12 14.88 -13.82
N ARG A 26 3.26 13.89 -13.61
CA ARG A 26 2.44 13.27 -14.66
C ARG A 26 1.07 13.91 -14.82
N GLY A 27 0.59 14.61 -13.79
CA GLY A 27 -0.65 15.37 -13.83
C GLY A 27 -1.91 14.50 -13.86
N ALA A 28 -3.00 15.07 -14.40
CA ALA A 28 -4.30 14.43 -14.51
C ALA A 28 -4.32 13.05 -15.23
N PRO A 29 -3.50 12.80 -16.28
CA PRO A 29 -3.41 11.48 -16.91
C PRO A 29 -3.05 10.35 -15.95
N PHE A 30 -2.18 10.62 -14.99
CA PHE A 30 -1.80 9.62 -13.99
C PHE A 30 -2.96 9.34 -13.02
N THR A 31 -3.64 10.36 -12.53
CA THR A 31 -4.79 10.19 -11.62
C THR A 31 -5.92 9.40 -12.29
N LEU A 32 -6.16 9.64 -13.57
CA LEU A 32 -7.11 8.86 -14.36
C LEU A 32 -6.67 7.41 -14.57
N ALA A 33 -5.37 7.13 -14.64
CA ALA A 33 -4.83 5.77 -14.73
C ALA A 33 -4.78 5.06 -13.36
N VAL A 34 -4.71 5.79 -12.25
CA VAL A 34 -4.73 5.24 -10.88
C VAL A 34 -6.06 4.57 -10.56
N VAL A 35 -7.19 5.18 -10.95
CA VAL A 35 -8.52 4.62 -10.70
C VAL A 35 -8.70 3.21 -11.30
N PRO A 36 -8.49 2.98 -12.61
CA PRO A 36 -8.57 1.65 -13.19
C PRO A 36 -7.48 0.72 -12.64
N ALA A 37 -6.29 1.21 -12.29
CA ALA A 37 -5.27 0.39 -11.64
C ALA A 37 -5.72 -0.14 -10.27
N LEU A 38 -6.39 0.69 -9.46
CA LEU A 38 -6.99 0.25 -8.19
C LEU A 38 -8.12 -0.76 -8.43
N VAL A 39 -8.99 -0.53 -9.42
CA VAL A 39 -10.06 -1.47 -9.78
C VAL A 39 -9.47 -2.80 -10.22
N VAL A 40 -8.47 -2.78 -11.10
CA VAL A 40 -7.74 -3.97 -11.56
C VAL A 40 -7.08 -4.69 -10.39
N TYR A 41 -6.48 -3.96 -9.44
CA TYR A 41 -5.93 -4.56 -8.22
C TYR A 41 -7.00 -5.31 -7.43
N VAL A 42 -8.15 -4.68 -7.17
CA VAL A 42 -9.24 -5.28 -6.39
C VAL A 42 -9.81 -6.51 -7.11
N VAL A 43 -10.01 -6.43 -8.43
CA VAL A 43 -10.48 -7.56 -9.23
C VAL A 43 -9.46 -8.69 -9.20
N LEU A 44 -8.19 -8.41 -9.49
CA LEU A 44 -7.11 -9.40 -9.44
C LEU A 44 -6.93 -9.99 -8.04
N ALA A 45 -7.14 -9.22 -6.98
CA ALA A 45 -7.09 -9.72 -5.61
C ALA A 45 -8.16 -10.76 -5.29
N GLN A 46 -9.28 -10.78 -6.03
CA GLN A 46 -10.30 -11.82 -5.91
C GLN A 46 -9.95 -13.11 -6.67
N PHE A 47 -9.13 -13.01 -7.73
CA PHE A 47 -8.80 -14.14 -8.60
C PHE A 47 -7.43 -14.75 -8.33
N LEU A 48 -6.47 -13.97 -7.84
CA LEU A 48 -5.15 -14.48 -7.47
C LEU A 48 -5.18 -15.05 -6.04
N PRO A 49 -4.36 -16.08 -5.76
CA PRO A 49 -4.16 -16.61 -4.41
C PRO A 49 -3.33 -15.65 -3.54
N ILE A 50 -3.73 -14.38 -3.45
CA ILE A 50 -3.09 -13.38 -2.57
C ILE A 50 -3.28 -13.78 -1.10
N HIS A 51 -4.31 -14.57 -0.79
CA HIS A 51 -4.51 -15.17 0.53
C HIS A 51 -3.40 -16.14 0.93
N GLU A 52 -2.82 -16.87 -0.03
CA GLU A 52 -1.72 -17.81 0.23
C GLU A 52 -0.37 -17.10 0.27
N ASN A 53 -0.23 -15.99 -0.46
CA ASN A 53 1.04 -15.28 -0.54
C ASN A 53 0.88 -13.76 -0.62
N PRO A 54 0.67 -13.08 0.52
CA PRO A 54 0.33 -11.65 0.54
C PRO A 54 1.40 -10.69 0.01
N TRP A 55 2.66 -11.10 -0.05
CA TRP A 55 3.70 -10.33 -0.75
C TRP A 55 3.37 -10.11 -2.24
N LEU A 56 2.65 -11.05 -2.87
CA LEU A 56 2.19 -10.91 -4.26
C LEU A 56 1.26 -9.71 -4.40
N GLY A 57 0.45 -9.41 -3.38
CA GLY A 57 -0.38 -8.20 -3.36
C GLY A 57 0.48 -6.94 -3.40
N SER A 58 1.52 -6.86 -2.58
CA SER A 58 2.42 -5.69 -2.60
C SER A 58 3.16 -5.54 -3.93
N VAL A 59 3.65 -6.65 -4.50
CA VAL A 59 4.33 -6.64 -5.81
C VAL A 59 3.35 -6.25 -6.92
N LEU A 60 2.13 -6.79 -6.92
CA LEU A 60 1.09 -6.46 -7.88
C LEU A 60 0.71 -4.99 -7.80
N ALA A 61 0.58 -4.45 -6.59
CA ALA A 61 0.36 -3.02 -6.38
C ALA A 61 1.51 -2.21 -7.00
N VAL A 62 2.77 -2.54 -6.75
CA VAL A 62 3.90 -1.83 -7.39
C VAL A 62 3.84 -1.91 -8.92
N ILE A 63 3.59 -3.10 -9.49
CA ILE A 63 3.51 -3.31 -10.94
C ILE A 63 2.38 -2.47 -11.54
N LEU A 64 1.19 -2.46 -10.93
CA LEU A 64 0.05 -1.68 -11.40
C LEU A 64 0.29 -0.17 -11.29
N GLY A 65 1.07 0.27 -10.30
CA GLY A 65 1.43 1.68 -10.11
C GLY A 65 2.43 2.18 -11.13
N VAL A 66 3.45 1.37 -11.42
CA VAL A 66 4.40 1.66 -12.50
C VAL A 66 3.71 1.57 -13.85
N GLY A 67 2.87 0.55 -14.03
CA GLY A 67 2.08 0.32 -15.24
C GLY A 67 1.09 1.45 -15.54
N SER A 68 0.41 1.98 -14.53
CA SER A 68 -0.48 3.15 -14.68
C SER A 68 0.30 4.40 -15.07
N GLY A 69 1.51 4.58 -14.54
CA GLY A 69 2.44 5.62 -14.97
C GLY A 69 2.84 5.50 -16.45
N ALA A 70 3.12 4.30 -16.94
CA ALA A 70 3.40 4.05 -18.35
C ALA A 70 2.16 4.25 -19.24
N LEU A 71 1.00 3.75 -18.80
CA LEU A 71 -0.29 3.92 -19.49
C LEU A 71 -0.71 5.38 -19.58
N SER A 72 -0.41 6.20 -18.57
CA SER A 72 -0.70 7.64 -18.59
C SER A 72 0.01 8.38 -19.73
N GLN A 73 1.11 7.82 -20.27
CA GLN A 73 1.81 8.38 -21.44
C GLN A 73 1.10 8.07 -22.76
N LEU A 74 0.27 7.03 -22.78
CA LEU A 74 -0.47 6.57 -23.95
C LEU A 74 -1.84 7.23 -24.08
N VAL A 75 -2.34 7.91 -23.04
CA VAL A 75 -3.64 8.59 -23.06
C VAL A 75 -3.45 10.07 -23.46
N PRO A 76 -3.84 10.47 -24.69
CA PRO A 76 -3.80 11.87 -25.09
C PRO A 76 -4.97 12.62 -24.41
N LEU A 77 -4.72 13.21 -23.25
CA LEU A 77 -5.69 14.09 -22.59
C LEU A 77 -5.48 15.54 -23.01
N PRO A 78 -6.57 16.33 -23.12
CA PRO A 78 -6.47 17.77 -23.27
C PRO A 78 -5.69 18.35 -22.10
N ARG A 79 -4.65 19.13 -22.40
CA ARG A 79 -3.82 19.75 -21.35
C ARG A 79 -4.64 20.83 -20.65
N PHE A 80 -4.76 20.72 -19.33
CA PHE A 80 -5.32 21.78 -18.49
C PHE A 80 -4.22 22.79 -18.12
N SER A 81 -4.56 23.80 -17.31
CA SER A 81 -3.55 24.66 -16.69
C SER A 81 -2.54 23.82 -15.89
N ASN A 82 -1.26 24.15 -16.01
CA ASN A 82 -0.15 23.46 -15.32
C ASN A 82 -0.38 23.33 -13.80
N MET A 83 -1.02 24.31 -13.17
CA MET A 83 -1.31 24.28 -11.73
C MET A 83 -2.40 23.26 -11.40
N THR A 84 -3.48 23.21 -12.19
CA THR A 84 -4.58 22.28 -12.02
C THR A 84 -4.13 20.84 -12.28
N GLU A 85 -3.31 20.61 -13.31
CA GLU A 85 -2.74 19.29 -13.58
C GLU A 85 -1.88 18.82 -12.42
N GLY A 86 -1.01 19.68 -11.88
CA GLY A 86 -0.16 19.34 -10.73
C GLY A 86 -0.95 18.98 -9.49
N VAL A 87 -2.04 19.71 -9.19
CA VAL A 87 -2.91 19.41 -8.04
C VAL A 87 -3.65 18.09 -8.22
N ILE A 88 -4.24 17.86 -9.40
CA ILE A 88 -4.97 16.61 -9.70
C ILE A 88 -4.01 15.43 -9.68
N GLY A 89 -2.84 15.57 -10.32
CA GLY A 89 -1.79 14.56 -10.35
C GLY A 89 -1.24 14.25 -8.96
N GLY A 90 -1.01 15.28 -8.15
CA GLY A 90 -0.61 15.14 -6.75
C GLY A 90 -1.64 14.41 -5.91
N ALA A 91 -2.94 14.70 -6.09
CA ALA A 91 -4.01 13.97 -5.41
C ALA A 91 -4.01 12.47 -5.79
N GLY A 92 -3.85 12.14 -7.08
CA GLY A 92 -3.72 10.76 -7.54
C GLY A 92 -2.48 10.06 -6.96
N GLY A 93 -1.33 10.77 -6.96
CA GLY A 93 -0.08 10.31 -6.37
C GLY A 93 -0.18 10.05 -4.87
N LEU A 94 -0.89 10.90 -4.13
CA LEU A 94 -1.14 10.73 -2.71
C LEU A 94 -2.04 9.52 -2.44
N ILE A 95 -3.16 9.40 -3.15
CA ILE A 95 -4.07 8.25 -3.02
C ILE A 95 -3.33 6.94 -3.28
N TRP A 96 -2.54 6.89 -4.37
CA TRP A 96 -1.78 5.72 -4.73
C TRP A 96 -0.63 5.43 -3.74
N GLY A 97 0.04 6.47 -3.26
CA GLY A 97 1.10 6.36 -2.26
C GLY A 97 0.58 5.82 -0.93
N LEU A 98 -0.58 6.31 -0.48
CA LEU A 98 -1.26 5.80 0.71
C LEU A 98 -1.71 4.35 0.52
N PHE A 99 -2.19 3.99 -0.66
CA PHE A 99 -2.55 2.62 -0.98
C PHE A 99 -1.32 1.69 -0.87
N LEU A 100 -0.19 2.06 -1.48
CA LEU A 100 1.07 1.32 -1.36
C LEU A 100 1.57 1.25 0.09
N ALA A 101 1.44 2.34 0.85
CA ALA A 101 1.80 2.38 2.26
C ALA A 101 1.04 1.32 3.07
N VAL A 102 -0.29 1.22 2.86
CA VAL A 102 -1.12 0.20 3.50
C VAL A 102 -0.70 -1.21 3.07
N CYS A 103 -0.43 -1.43 1.77
CA CYS A 103 0.11 -2.72 1.31
C CYS A 103 1.37 -3.11 2.07
N ILE A 104 2.33 -2.19 2.19
CA ILE A 104 3.62 -2.45 2.85
C ILE A 104 3.40 -2.75 4.33
N TRP A 105 2.66 -1.91 5.06
CA TRP A 105 2.40 -2.11 6.49
C TRP A 105 1.66 -3.41 6.79
N VAL A 106 0.77 -3.88 5.92
CA VAL A 106 -0.07 -5.07 6.18
C VAL A 106 0.52 -6.36 5.58
N SER A 107 1.54 -6.26 4.72
CA SER A 107 2.14 -7.41 4.03
C SER A 107 2.94 -8.37 4.92
N PHE A 108 3.41 -7.91 6.08
CA PHE A 108 4.26 -8.70 6.97
C PHE A 108 3.50 -9.88 7.60
N PRO A 109 4.19 -11.00 7.86
CA PRO A 109 3.56 -12.18 8.43
C PRO A 109 3.09 -11.93 9.85
N ALA A 110 1.87 -12.41 10.12
CA ALA A 110 1.23 -12.48 11.41
C ALA A 110 1.09 -13.95 11.82
N GLN A 111 1.13 -14.21 13.12
CA GLN A 111 1.04 -15.56 13.65
C GLN A 111 -0.24 -15.73 14.49
N TYR A 112 -0.93 -16.85 14.33
CA TYR A 112 -2.02 -17.19 15.24
C TYR A 112 -1.47 -17.89 16.49
N LYS A 113 -1.60 -17.25 17.65
CA LYS A 113 -1.26 -17.89 18.94
C LYS A 113 -2.49 -18.63 19.47
N ALA A 114 -2.52 -19.94 19.26
CA ALA A 114 -3.57 -20.82 19.77
C ALA A 114 -3.71 -20.77 21.30
N SER A 115 -2.65 -20.41 22.03
CA SER A 115 -2.65 -20.26 23.48
C SER A 115 -3.44 -19.04 23.99
N THR A 116 -3.55 -17.98 23.21
CA THR A 116 -4.32 -16.75 23.56
C THR A 116 -5.56 -16.57 22.70
N GLY A 117 -5.77 -17.41 21.69
CA GLY A 117 -6.87 -17.31 20.74
C GLY A 117 -6.81 -16.05 19.86
N SER A 118 -5.67 -15.35 19.84
CA SER A 118 -5.51 -14.04 19.20
C SER A 118 -4.47 -14.06 18.07
N LEU A 119 -4.68 -13.21 17.07
CA LEU A 119 -3.67 -12.95 16.04
C LEU A 119 -2.58 -12.03 16.62
N GLN A 120 -1.33 -12.44 16.53
CA GLN A 120 -0.17 -11.64 16.90
C GLN A 120 0.50 -11.09 15.64
N TYR A 121 0.82 -9.80 15.66
CA TYR A 121 1.51 -9.11 14.59
C TYR A 121 2.60 -8.21 15.18
N PRO A 122 3.86 -8.32 14.73
CA PRO A 122 4.36 -9.26 13.72
C PRO A 122 4.49 -10.72 14.23
N SER A 123 4.75 -11.66 13.32
CA SER A 123 5.05 -13.08 13.62
C SER A 123 6.39 -13.24 14.35
N ASP A 124 6.52 -14.24 15.24
CA ASP A 124 7.79 -14.54 15.92
C ASP A 124 8.84 -15.17 14.97
N ARG A 125 8.47 -15.47 13.70
CA ARG A 125 9.34 -16.12 12.70
C ARG A 125 10.13 -15.15 11.82
N ILE A 126 9.92 -13.84 11.92
CA ILE A 126 10.67 -12.86 11.11
C ILE A 126 11.96 -12.43 11.79
N PRO A 127 12.97 -11.96 11.01
CA PRO A 127 14.22 -11.46 11.58
C PRO A 127 13.97 -10.32 12.59
N ASP A 128 14.69 -10.34 13.71
CA ASP A 128 14.54 -9.38 14.82
C ASP A 128 14.60 -7.91 14.36
N LEU A 129 15.44 -7.61 13.36
CA LEU A 129 15.55 -6.25 12.81
C LEU A 129 14.22 -5.74 12.21
N VAL A 130 13.51 -6.62 11.50
CA VAL A 130 12.24 -6.31 10.87
C VAL A 130 11.13 -6.30 11.93
N ALA A 131 11.16 -7.25 12.87
CA ALA A 131 10.20 -7.31 13.97
C ALA A 131 10.23 -6.02 14.81
N ARG A 132 11.42 -5.58 15.24
CA ARG A 132 11.59 -4.31 15.96
C ARG A 132 11.09 -3.13 15.14
N SER A 133 11.40 -3.09 13.85
CA SER A 133 10.90 -2.02 12.98
C SER A 133 9.37 -1.99 12.90
N ILE A 134 8.69 -3.13 12.96
CA ILE A 134 7.22 -3.17 12.95
C ILE A 134 6.65 -2.79 14.33
N GLU A 135 7.28 -3.25 15.40
CA GLU A 135 6.88 -2.96 16.78
C GLU A 135 7.07 -1.49 17.16
N ASP A 136 8.17 -0.89 16.70
CA ASP A 136 8.49 0.53 16.91
C ASP A 136 7.64 1.45 16.01
N SER A 137 6.99 0.90 14.97
CA SER A 137 6.12 1.68 14.09
C SER A 137 4.84 2.10 14.80
N GLY A 138 4.61 3.41 14.86
CA GLY A 138 3.38 3.98 15.42
C GLY A 138 2.11 3.67 14.61
N PHE A 139 2.23 3.11 13.40
CA PHE A 139 1.12 2.92 12.46
C PHE A 139 0.82 1.46 12.14
N ALA A 140 1.86 0.60 12.06
CA ALA A 140 1.73 -0.75 11.55
C ALA A 140 0.70 -1.59 12.31
N GLN A 141 0.79 -1.64 13.65
CA GLN A 141 -0.13 -2.44 14.47
C GLN A 141 -1.58 -1.92 14.41
N SER A 142 -1.78 -0.60 14.47
CA SER A 142 -3.12 -0.01 14.42
C SER A 142 -3.80 -0.24 13.07
N LEU A 143 -3.05 -0.08 11.97
CA LEU A 143 -3.55 -0.34 10.63
C LEU A 143 -3.85 -1.81 10.39
N PHE A 144 -2.96 -2.71 10.82
CA PHE A 144 -3.18 -4.14 10.73
C PHE A 144 -4.45 -4.59 11.47
N ASN A 145 -4.63 -4.10 12.71
CA ASN A 145 -5.83 -4.36 13.49
C ASN A 145 -7.10 -3.80 12.83
N TRP A 146 -7.02 -2.61 12.22
CA TRP A 146 -8.14 -2.03 11.49
C TRP A 146 -8.52 -2.85 10.25
N VAL A 147 -7.52 -3.35 9.50
CA VAL A 147 -7.74 -4.19 8.31
C VAL A 147 -8.41 -5.50 8.68
N ILE A 148 -8.01 -6.16 9.77
CA ILE A 148 -8.59 -7.43 10.20
C ILE A 148 -10.02 -7.27 10.71
N LYS A 149 -10.31 -6.17 11.43
CA LYS A 149 -11.64 -5.91 11.97
C LYS A 149 -12.69 -5.65 10.90
N ASN A 150 -12.27 -5.17 9.72
CA ASN A 150 -13.17 -4.83 8.63
C ASN A 150 -13.19 -5.94 7.55
N PRO A 151 -14.34 -6.58 7.29
CA PRO A 151 -14.40 -7.71 6.36
C PRO A 151 -14.09 -7.32 4.91
N LEU A 152 -14.45 -6.10 4.50
CA LEU A 152 -14.17 -5.58 3.15
C LEU A 152 -12.68 -5.36 2.92
N THR A 153 -11.97 -4.79 3.91
CA THR A 153 -10.53 -4.54 3.79
C THR A 153 -9.73 -5.84 3.90
N ARG A 154 -10.21 -6.80 4.68
CA ARG A 154 -9.58 -8.13 4.78
C ARG A 154 -9.60 -8.91 3.46
N GLN A 155 -10.62 -8.71 2.62
CA GLN A 155 -10.66 -9.31 1.28
C GLN A 155 -9.61 -8.71 0.34
N VAL A 156 -9.38 -7.40 0.45
CA VAL A 156 -8.41 -6.66 -0.40
C VAL A 156 -6.98 -6.82 0.11
N PHE A 157 -6.82 -6.93 1.43
CA PHE A 157 -5.54 -7.08 2.13
C PHE A 157 -5.64 -8.26 3.09
N PRO A 158 -5.49 -9.49 2.57
CA PRO A 158 -5.51 -10.66 3.42
C PRO A 158 -4.32 -10.66 4.37
N PRO A 159 -4.53 -10.98 5.67
CA PRO A 159 -3.43 -11.10 6.61
C PRO A 159 -2.55 -12.29 6.19
N ASN A 160 -1.23 -12.07 6.25
CA ASN A 160 -0.24 -13.09 5.95
C ASN A 160 -0.07 -14.02 7.14
N LEU A 161 -0.84 -15.10 7.19
CA LEU A 161 -0.83 -16.04 8.31
C LEU A 161 0.30 -17.06 8.15
N GLN A 162 1.17 -17.14 9.16
CA GLN A 162 2.23 -18.14 9.29
C GLN A 162 2.11 -19.01 10.53
#